data_AF-A0A7Z7LHC8-F1
#
_entry.id   AF-A0A7Z7LHC8-F1
#
_cell.length_a   1.000
_cell.length_b   1.000
_cell.length_c   1.000
_cell.angle_alpha   90.00
_cell.angle_beta   90.00
_cell.angle_gamma   90.00
#
_symmetry.space_group_name_H-M   'P 1'
#
loop_
_entity.id
_entity.type
_entity.pdbx_description
1 polymer ?
#
loop_
_entity_poly.entity_id
_entity_poly.type
_entity_poly.pdbx_seq_one_letter_code
_entity_poly.pdbx_strand_id
1 'polypeptide(L)'
;MGRTRSITLTILFILIAFAATAVTALKDFSLASIDMKEFQAVQPMYTISALSRFNGRSGSPAYVSVEGAIYDFSQLRRWTGGNHMSQHSAGTELTYELKSLSPHREGKIADIEPVGVLVITLEELKKFDGKSGRKGYVAAWGKVYDFSRLGRWRNGSHQGGIHLAGEELTSELTKDSPHGVRKIEGVDAVAIFGMTIDELKTMNGNGGKKTYVAVEGRVYDVSALASWKGGNHQCGLHMAGNELTVEILHDSPHGAASLDKAYLIGILVFTLEQLKRYDGVADNRKLVSYEGVVYDVADIDWTAGYGIEVGTSLGNELSKLENAHIIGYIVRN
;
A
#
# COMPACT_ATOMS: atom_id res chain seq x y z
N MET A 1 -3.98 -50.12 25.47
CA MET A 1 -5.11 -49.17 25.59
C MET A 1 -4.66 -48.05 26.51
N GLY A 2 -4.76 -46.76 26.21
CA GLY A 2 -4.56 -46.03 24.95
C GLY A 2 -3.64 -44.85 25.30
N ARG A 3 -2.64 -44.56 24.47
CA ARG A 3 -1.83 -43.34 24.61
C ARG A 3 -2.64 -42.17 24.07
N THR A 4 -3.03 -41.27 24.95
CA THR A 4 -3.45 -39.91 24.62
C THR A 4 -2.33 -39.25 23.82
N ARG A 5 -2.57 -39.04 22.52
CA ARG A 5 -1.71 -38.18 21.70
C ARG A 5 -2.04 -36.74 22.08
N SER A 6 -1.19 -36.16 22.93
CA SER A 6 -1.04 -34.71 23.03
C SER A 6 -0.65 -34.21 21.63
N ILE A 7 -1.49 -33.38 21.02
CA ILE A 7 -1.19 -32.70 19.77
C ILE A 7 -0.19 -31.60 20.15
N THR A 8 1.08 -31.97 20.15
CA THR A 8 2.19 -31.04 20.32
C THR A 8 2.25 -30.16 19.08
N LEU A 9 2.02 -28.86 19.29
CA LEU A 9 2.16 -27.76 18.34
C LEU A 9 3.54 -27.87 17.66
N THR A 10 3.58 -28.51 16.51
CA THR A 10 4.77 -28.68 15.67
C THR A 10 4.50 -27.94 14.36
N ILE A 11 4.37 -26.62 14.46
CA ILE A 11 4.51 -25.70 13.32
C ILE A 11 5.79 -24.93 13.61
N LEU A 12 6.90 -25.59 13.35
CA LEU A 12 8.24 -25.09 13.56
C LEU A 12 9.07 -25.51 12.34
N PHE A 13 9.69 -24.50 11.69
CA PHE A 13 10.82 -24.64 10.74
C PHE A 13 10.58 -25.05 9.27
N ILE A 14 9.54 -24.55 8.58
CA ILE A 14 9.56 -24.58 7.08
C ILE A 14 9.40 -23.19 6.41
N LEU A 15 9.06 -22.11 7.14
CA LEU A 15 8.99 -20.74 6.57
C LEU A 15 9.94 -19.73 7.22
N ILE A 16 11.01 -20.19 7.88
CA ILE A 16 12.18 -19.35 8.23
C ILE A 16 13.33 -19.63 7.24
N ALA A 17 12.97 -19.87 5.97
CA ALA A 17 13.88 -19.79 4.83
C ALA A 17 13.48 -18.64 3.88
N PHE A 18 12.55 -17.77 4.30
CA PHE A 18 12.27 -16.48 3.67
C PHE A 18 12.60 -15.27 4.58
N ALA A 19 13.05 -15.52 5.82
CA ALA A 19 13.44 -14.51 6.80
C ALA A 19 14.85 -13.92 6.60
N ALA A 20 15.47 -14.11 5.42
CA ALA A 20 16.73 -13.43 5.07
C ALA A 20 16.85 -13.07 3.57
N THR A 21 15.78 -13.24 2.78
CA THR A 21 15.80 -13.00 1.32
C THR A 21 14.57 -12.27 0.76
N ALA A 22 13.61 -11.85 1.58
CA ALA A 22 12.50 -10.99 1.16
C ALA A 22 12.63 -9.63 1.86
N VAL A 23 13.07 -8.55 1.21
CA VAL A 23 12.62 -8.01 -0.08
C VAL A 23 13.84 -7.66 -0.94
N THR A 24 14.12 -8.40 -2.01
CA THR A 24 15.05 -7.93 -3.05
C THR A 24 14.36 -6.85 -3.88
N ALA A 25 14.33 -5.61 -3.37
CA ALA A 25 13.79 -4.40 -3.98
C ALA A 25 12.30 -4.44 -4.40
N LEU A 26 11.62 -3.29 -4.38
CA LEU A 26 10.28 -3.15 -5.02
C LEU A 26 10.28 -3.53 -6.51
N LYS A 27 11.45 -3.72 -7.13
CA LYS A 27 11.57 -4.14 -8.52
C LYS A 27 10.90 -5.48 -8.81
N ASP A 28 11.06 -6.47 -7.93
CA ASP A 28 10.51 -7.83 -8.11
C ASP A 28 9.13 -8.02 -7.45
N PHE A 29 8.63 -6.99 -6.76
CA PHE A 29 7.30 -6.98 -6.14
C PHE A 29 6.20 -7.09 -7.19
N SER A 30 5.22 -7.97 -6.97
CA SER A 30 3.96 -8.00 -7.71
C SER A 30 2.81 -8.09 -6.71
N LEU A 31 1.91 -7.11 -6.75
CA LEU A 31 0.76 -7.08 -5.84
C LEU A 31 -0.20 -8.26 -6.07
N ALA A 32 -0.18 -8.84 -7.27
CA ALA A 32 -1.01 -9.99 -7.62
C ALA A 32 -0.54 -11.30 -6.97
N SER A 33 0.75 -11.42 -6.65
CA SER A 33 1.33 -12.66 -6.11
C SER A 33 1.75 -12.56 -4.65
N ILE A 34 1.81 -11.35 -4.07
CA ILE A 34 2.18 -11.18 -2.68
C ILE A 34 1.01 -11.51 -1.75
N ASP A 35 1.30 -12.27 -0.71
CA ASP A 35 0.42 -12.37 0.45
C ASP A 35 0.63 -11.11 1.31
N MET A 36 -0.30 -10.17 1.18
CA MET A 36 -0.25 -8.91 1.92
C MET A 36 -0.50 -9.08 3.42
N LYS A 37 -1.17 -10.16 3.85
CA LYS A 37 -1.38 -10.46 5.27
C LYS A 37 -0.04 -10.79 5.92
N GLU A 38 0.71 -11.71 5.32
CA GLU A 38 2.05 -12.08 5.80
C GLU A 38 3.04 -10.91 5.68
N PHE A 39 2.97 -10.18 4.56
CA PHE A 39 3.86 -9.04 4.32
C PHE A 39 3.71 -7.95 5.38
N GLN A 40 2.48 -7.51 5.67
CA GLN A 40 2.28 -6.41 6.61
C GLN A 40 2.58 -6.81 8.06
N ALA A 41 2.32 -8.06 8.44
CA ALA A 41 2.65 -8.56 9.77
C ALA A 41 4.14 -8.41 10.10
N VAL A 42 5.01 -8.40 9.08
CA VAL A 42 6.46 -8.26 9.23
C VAL A 42 6.96 -6.85 8.90
N GLN A 43 6.29 -6.12 8.00
CA GLN A 43 6.74 -4.82 7.49
C GLN A 43 5.68 -3.73 7.74
N PRO A 44 5.80 -2.94 8.82
CA PRO A 44 4.89 -1.84 9.09
C PRO A 44 4.90 -0.81 7.95
N MET A 45 3.72 -0.29 7.62
CA MET A 45 3.57 0.67 6.53
C MET A 45 3.50 2.10 7.04
N TYR A 46 4.23 3.00 6.40
CA TYR A 46 4.26 4.42 6.73
C TYR A 46 3.93 5.26 5.49
N THR A 47 3.10 6.29 5.67
CA THR A 47 2.88 7.29 4.62
C THR A 47 4.14 8.12 4.40
N ILE A 48 4.24 8.82 3.27
CA ILE A 48 5.35 9.78 3.06
C ILE A 48 5.28 10.96 4.03
N SER A 49 4.06 11.35 4.46
CA SER A 49 3.88 12.34 5.53
C SER A 49 4.40 11.81 6.87
N ALA A 50 4.15 10.55 7.22
CA ALA A 50 4.71 9.93 8.43
C ALA A 50 6.23 9.85 8.36
N LEU A 51 6.79 9.42 7.23
CA LEU A 51 8.23 9.37 7.00
C LEU A 51 8.89 10.72 7.30
N SER A 52 8.29 11.83 6.86
CA SER A 52 8.83 13.18 7.07
C SER A 52 9.01 13.59 8.54
N ARG A 53 8.33 12.91 9.48
CA ARG A 53 8.47 13.16 10.92
C ARG A 53 9.68 12.45 11.50
N PHE A 54 10.16 11.37 10.88
CA PHE A 54 11.41 10.67 11.23
C PHE A 54 12.62 11.38 10.62
N ASN A 55 12.78 12.66 10.97
CA ASN A 55 13.76 13.56 10.37
C ASN A 55 15.05 13.72 11.17
N GLY A 56 15.30 12.90 12.19
CA GLY A 56 16.53 12.95 13.01
C GLY A 56 16.66 14.17 13.93
N ARG A 57 15.63 15.02 14.02
CA ARG A 57 15.64 16.26 14.83
C ARG A 57 14.74 16.13 16.05
N SER A 58 15.07 16.88 17.09
CA SER A 58 14.26 16.96 18.33
C SER A 58 13.95 15.60 18.94
N GLY A 59 14.90 14.66 18.90
CA GLY A 59 14.74 13.30 19.42
C GLY A 59 14.01 12.33 18.49
N SER A 60 13.52 12.79 17.33
CA SER A 60 12.93 11.90 16.31
C SER A 60 14.01 11.02 15.68
N PRO A 61 13.74 9.74 15.39
CA PRO A 61 14.62 8.90 14.60
C PRO A 61 14.95 9.51 13.23
N ALA A 62 16.07 9.13 12.63
CA ALA A 62 16.49 9.56 11.30
C ALA A 62 16.23 8.44 10.28
N TYR A 63 15.03 8.40 9.70
CA TYR A 63 14.68 7.37 8.72
C TYR A 63 14.85 7.86 7.29
N VAL A 64 15.15 6.95 6.36
CA VAL A 64 15.25 7.22 4.92
C VAL A 64 14.56 6.11 4.16
N SER A 65 13.79 6.45 3.12
CA SER A 65 13.24 5.46 2.19
C SER A 65 14.15 5.29 0.98
N VAL A 66 14.41 4.04 0.58
CA VAL A 66 15.13 3.66 -0.63
C VAL A 66 14.41 2.47 -1.26
N GLU A 67 14.01 2.61 -2.52
CA GLU A 67 13.20 1.65 -3.27
C GLU A 67 11.98 1.18 -2.47
N GLY A 68 11.36 2.10 -1.73
CA GLY A 68 10.20 1.85 -0.88
C GLY A 68 10.46 1.17 0.46
N ALA A 69 11.66 0.67 0.72
CA ALA A 69 12.05 0.19 2.05
C ALA A 69 12.53 1.36 2.92
N ILE A 70 12.08 1.40 4.18
CA ILE A 70 12.45 2.44 5.15
C ILE A 70 13.55 1.91 6.05
N TYR A 71 14.66 2.64 6.14
CA TYR A 71 15.82 2.27 6.95
C TYR A 71 16.03 3.24 8.09
N ASP A 72 16.39 2.73 9.26
CA ASP A 72 16.80 3.55 10.41
C ASP A 72 18.29 3.90 10.33
N PHE A 73 18.59 5.17 10.06
CA PHE A 73 19.95 5.69 10.02
C PHE A 73 20.35 6.44 11.29
N SER A 74 19.54 6.37 12.36
CA SER A 74 19.76 7.11 13.61
C SER A 74 21.14 6.84 14.23
N GLN A 75 21.65 5.61 14.09
CA GLN A 75 22.96 5.21 14.64
C GLN A 75 24.14 5.55 13.71
N LEU A 76 23.88 6.01 12.48
CA LEU A 76 24.94 6.35 11.54
C LEU A 76 25.43 7.77 11.82
N ARG A 77 26.69 7.89 12.27
CA ARG A 77 27.34 9.18 12.60
C ARG A 77 27.14 10.27 11.53
N ARG A 78 27.14 9.89 10.24
CA ARG A 78 26.96 10.81 9.11
C ARG A 78 25.51 11.26 8.86
N TRP A 79 24.57 10.84 9.70
CA TRP A 79 23.16 11.22 9.71
C TRP A 79 22.73 11.90 11.02
N THR A 80 23.69 12.26 11.88
CA THR A 80 23.44 12.97 13.15
C THR A 80 22.61 14.23 12.90
N GLY A 81 21.53 14.42 13.66
CA GLY A 81 20.61 15.54 13.46
C GLY A 81 19.76 15.45 12.19
N GLY A 82 19.73 14.27 11.56
CA GLY A 82 19.00 13.99 10.33
C GLY A 82 19.54 14.69 9.10
N ASN A 83 20.82 15.08 9.11
CA ASN A 83 21.49 15.71 7.99
C ASN A 83 22.62 14.83 7.48
N HIS A 84 22.67 14.63 6.17
CA HIS A 84 23.78 13.97 5.49
C HIS A 84 24.49 14.96 4.56
N MET A 85 25.70 15.37 4.97
CA MET A 85 26.61 16.23 4.19
C MET A 85 25.99 17.53 3.67
N SER A 86 25.03 18.11 4.40
CA SER A 86 24.28 19.30 4.01
C SER A 86 23.54 19.18 2.67
N GLN A 87 23.36 17.97 2.16
CA GLN A 87 22.77 17.69 0.85
C GLN A 87 21.49 16.87 0.94
N HIS A 88 21.43 15.94 1.90
CA HIS A 88 20.27 15.07 2.07
C HIS A 88 19.77 15.15 3.51
N SER A 89 18.46 14.99 3.69
CA SER A 89 17.81 15.04 4.99
C SER A 89 17.09 13.73 5.26
N ALA A 90 17.11 13.28 6.51
CA ALA A 90 16.24 12.20 6.95
C ALA A 90 14.76 12.62 6.83
N GLY A 91 13.87 11.64 6.88
CA GLY A 91 12.45 11.79 6.61
C GLY A 91 12.13 11.97 5.13
N THR A 92 13.00 11.50 4.23
CA THR A 92 12.81 11.64 2.78
C THR A 92 13.03 10.33 2.03
N GLU A 93 12.45 10.25 0.84
CA GLU A 93 12.67 9.20 -0.15
C GLU A 93 13.89 9.58 -1.01
N LEU A 94 14.93 8.74 -0.98
CA LEU A 94 16.27 9.00 -1.53
C LEU A 94 16.77 7.92 -2.51
N THR A 95 15.87 7.19 -3.16
CA THR A 95 16.21 6.12 -4.12
C THR A 95 17.16 6.62 -5.19
N TYR A 96 16.79 7.71 -5.88
CA TYR A 96 17.64 8.26 -6.93
C TYR A 96 18.98 8.75 -6.38
N GLU A 97 18.95 9.48 -5.27
CA GLU A 97 20.13 10.06 -4.65
C GLU A 97 21.13 8.96 -4.26
N LEU A 98 20.65 7.85 -3.69
CA LEU A 98 21.51 6.72 -3.34
C LEU A 98 22.04 5.99 -4.59
N LYS A 99 21.16 5.64 -5.54
CA LYS A 99 21.53 4.80 -6.68
C LYS A 99 22.34 5.52 -7.74
N SER A 100 22.13 6.83 -7.91
CA SER A 100 22.68 7.59 -9.03
C SER A 100 23.72 8.62 -8.63
N LEU A 101 23.60 9.24 -7.44
CA LEU A 101 24.47 10.34 -7.02
C LEU A 101 25.48 9.94 -5.95
N SER A 102 25.13 8.99 -5.09
CA SER A 102 25.97 8.61 -3.96
C SER A 102 27.27 7.94 -4.43
N PRO A 103 28.44 8.36 -3.90
CA PRO A 103 29.70 7.66 -4.14
C PRO A 103 29.77 6.30 -3.43
N HIS A 104 28.78 5.96 -2.61
CA HIS A 104 28.72 4.73 -1.81
C HIS A 104 27.63 3.77 -2.24
N ARG A 105 26.66 4.22 -3.06
CA ARG A 105 25.62 3.38 -3.65
C ARG A 105 24.89 2.52 -2.60
N GLU A 106 24.24 1.45 -3.04
CA GLU A 106 23.44 0.54 -2.23
C GLU A 106 24.26 -0.21 -1.16
N GLY A 107 25.59 -0.23 -1.26
CA GLY A 107 26.47 -0.88 -0.28
C GLY A 107 26.37 -0.32 1.15
N LYS A 108 25.70 0.83 1.37
CA LYS A 108 25.45 1.38 2.71
C LYS A 108 24.22 0.81 3.40
N ILE A 109 23.30 0.21 2.66
CA ILE A 109 22.07 -0.38 3.20
C ILE A 109 22.10 -1.92 3.18
N ALA A 110 23.14 -2.53 2.59
CA ALA A 110 23.25 -3.97 2.44
C ALA A 110 23.13 -4.76 3.76
N ASP A 111 23.61 -4.17 4.87
CA ASP A 111 23.60 -4.80 6.20
C ASP A 111 22.60 -4.14 7.18
N ILE A 112 21.67 -3.33 6.67
CA ILE A 112 20.66 -2.65 7.50
C ILE A 112 19.29 -3.25 7.18
N GLU A 113 18.65 -3.85 8.18
CA GLU A 113 17.30 -4.37 8.03
C GLU A 113 16.29 -3.21 7.90
N PRO A 114 15.36 -3.25 6.92
CA PRO A 114 14.29 -2.29 6.84
C PRO A 114 13.40 -2.32 8.09
N VAL A 115 13.00 -1.14 8.56
CA VAL A 115 12.08 -0.95 9.69
C VAL A 115 10.62 -0.76 9.26
N GLY A 116 10.36 -0.87 7.96
CA GLY A 116 9.04 -0.75 7.37
C GLY A 116 9.10 -0.39 5.89
N VAL A 117 7.93 -0.11 5.32
CA VAL A 117 7.79 0.24 3.91
C VAL A 117 7.00 1.53 3.69
N LEU A 118 7.37 2.23 2.62
CA LEU A 118 6.76 3.48 2.22
C LEU A 118 5.51 3.20 1.38
N VAL A 119 4.40 3.77 1.83
CA VAL A 119 3.15 3.88 1.08
C VAL A 119 2.95 5.35 0.72
N ILE A 120 2.50 5.61 -0.50
CA ILE A 120 2.04 6.94 -0.91
C ILE A 120 0.56 6.84 -1.23
N THR A 121 -0.27 7.61 -0.52
CA THR A 121 -1.72 7.63 -0.77
C THR A 121 -2.07 8.44 -2.01
N LEU A 122 -3.31 8.36 -2.50
CA LEU A 122 -3.74 9.13 -3.67
C LEU A 122 -3.60 10.65 -3.46
N GLU A 123 -3.99 11.18 -2.29
CA GLU A 123 -3.84 12.61 -1.99
C GLU A 123 -2.38 13.03 -1.81
N GLU A 124 -1.53 12.14 -1.29
CA GLU A 124 -0.10 12.42 -1.19
C GLU A 124 0.57 12.41 -2.56
N LEU A 125 0.20 11.46 -3.44
CA LEU A 125 0.72 11.34 -4.79
C LEU A 125 0.51 12.63 -5.58
N LYS A 126 -0.67 13.27 -5.47
CA LYS A 126 -0.99 14.54 -6.15
C LYS A 126 -0.01 15.67 -5.86
N LYS A 127 0.70 15.64 -4.73
CA LYS A 127 1.72 16.64 -4.37
C LYS A 127 3.01 16.49 -5.19
N PHE A 128 3.22 15.33 -5.81
CA PHE A 128 4.36 14.99 -6.66
C PHE A 128 3.99 15.16 -8.14
N ASP A 129 3.50 16.36 -8.47
CA ASP A 129 2.97 16.70 -9.79
C ASP A 129 4.05 17.13 -10.80
N GLY A 130 5.34 17.08 -10.44
CA GLY A 130 6.44 17.49 -11.31
C GLY A 130 6.50 18.99 -11.64
N LYS A 131 5.58 19.81 -11.12
CA LYS A 131 5.51 21.25 -11.39
C LYS A 131 6.36 22.03 -10.39
N SER A 132 6.80 23.22 -10.80
CA SER A 132 7.57 24.12 -9.93
C SER A 132 8.82 23.47 -9.32
N GLY A 133 9.45 22.54 -10.03
CA GLY A 133 10.65 21.83 -9.58
C GLY A 133 10.39 20.70 -8.56
N ARG A 134 9.14 20.39 -8.23
CA ARG A 134 8.80 19.21 -7.43
C ARG A 134 9.13 17.93 -8.20
N LYS A 135 9.32 16.82 -7.46
CA LYS A 135 9.40 15.49 -8.08
C LYS A 135 8.06 15.17 -8.77
N GLY A 136 8.13 14.48 -9.91
CA GLY A 136 6.98 14.00 -10.66
C GLY A 136 6.85 12.50 -10.47
N TYR A 137 5.89 12.06 -9.65
CA TYR A 137 5.63 10.65 -9.39
C TYR A 137 4.40 10.17 -10.15
N VAL A 138 4.39 8.90 -10.55
CA VAL A 138 3.24 8.25 -11.20
C VAL A 138 2.98 6.93 -10.51
N ALA A 139 1.73 6.65 -10.16
CA ALA A 139 1.35 5.32 -9.68
C ALA A 139 0.93 4.44 -10.87
N ALA A 140 1.38 3.19 -10.87
CA ALA A 140 0.98 2.17 -11.83
C ALA A 140 1.21 0.76 -11.26
N TRP A 141 0.29 -0.16 -11.50
CA TRP A 141 0.35 -1.56 -11.08
C TRP A 141 0.70 -1.75 -9.60
N GLY A 142 0.11 -0.94 -8.71
CA GLY A 142 0.33 -1.02 -7.26
C GLY A 142 1.62 -0.37 -6.75
N LYS A 143 2.43 0.24 -7.63
CA LYS A 143 3.69 0.90 -7.26
C LYS A 143 3.66 2.37 -7.64
N VAL A 144 4.49 3.17 -6.96
CA VAL A 144 4.77 4.56 -7.33
C VAL A 144 6.17 4.66 -7.91
N TYR A 145 6.32 5.33 -9.04
CA TYR A 145 7.58 5.47 -9.78
C TYR A 145 8.02 6.93 -9.87
N ASP A 146 9.33 7.17 -9.81
CA ASP A 146 9.91 8.51 -9.99
C ASP A 146 10.14 8.83 -11.48
N PHE A 147 9.23 9.60 -12.07
CA PHE A 147 9.29 10.01 -13.48
C PHE A 147 10.00 11.36 -13.67
N SER A 148 10.51 11.99 -12.60
CA SER A 148 11.04 13.36 -12.60
C SER A 148 12.14 13.59 -13.63
N ARG A 149 12.88 12.54 -14.00
CA ARG A 149 14.06 12.60 -14.87
C ARG A 149 13.78 12.10 -16.29
N LEU A 150 12.56 11.70 -16.58
CA LEU A 150 12.17 11.30 -17.93
C LEU A 150 11.87 12.55 -18.75
N GLY A 151 12.68 12.81 -19.79
CA GLY A 151 12.55 14.02 -20.61
C GLY A 151 11.18 14.22 -21.26
N ARG A 152 10.40 13.14 -21.45
CA ARG A 152 9.02 13.18 -21.97
C ARG A 152 7.96 13.55 -20.92
N TRP A 153 8.34 13.67 -19.65
CA TRP A 153 7.49 14.03 -18.51
C TRP A 153 7.85 15.39 -17.92
N ARG A 154 8.44 16.28 -18.74
CA ARG A 154 8.90 17.60 -18.31
C ARG A 154 7.75 18.39 -17.69
N ASN A 155 8.00 18.99 -16.52
CA ASN A 155 6.98 19.71 -15.74
C ASN A 155 5.76 18.84 -15.38
N GLY A 156 5.99 17.53 -15.19
CA GLY A 156 4.98 16.55 -14.80
C GLY A 156 3.91 16.27 -15.85
N SER A 157 4.19 16.51 -17.12
CA SER A 157 3.21 16.35 -18.20
C SER A 157 3.78 15.49 -19.32
N HIS A 158 2.97 14.55 -19.81
CA HIS A 158 3.27 13.69 -20.95
C HIS A 158 2.13 13.75 -21.99
N GLN A 159 2.48 13.53 -23.27
CA GLN A 159 1.56 13.59 -24.42
C GLN A 159 0.70 14.86 -24.46
N GLY A 160 1.31 16.03 -24.23
CA GLY A 160 0.59 17.31 -24.29
C GLY A 160 -0.43 17.52 -23.17
N GLY A 161 -0.26 16.87 -22.02
CA GLY A 161 -1.14 17.04 -20.86
C GLY A 161 -2.19 15.94 -20.69
N ILE A 162 -2.16 14.91 -21.54
CA ILE A 162 -3.08 13.77 -21.43
C ILE A 162 -2.76 12.90 -20.21
N HIS A 163 -1.47 12.79 -19.85
CA HIS A 163 -1.03 12.07 -18.66
C HIS A 163 -0.23 13.00 -17.77
N LEU A 164 -0.57 13.03 -16.48
CA LEU A 164 0.07 13.92 -15.54
C LEU A 164 0.78 13.13 -14.43
N ALA A 165 1.89 13.68 -13.94
CA ALA A 165 2.45 13.23 -12.67
C ALA A 165 1.49 13.63 -11.53
N GLY A 166 1.52 12.85 -10.46
CA GLY A 166 0.56 12.91 -9.36
C GLY A 166 -0.69 12.06 -9.56
N GLU A 167 -0.73 11.24 -10.62
CA GLU A 167 -1.88 10.39 -10.97
C GLU A 167 -1.55 8.90 -10.91
N GLU A 168 -2.61 8.10 -10.74
CA GLU A 168 -2.61 6.65 -10.94
C GLU A 168 -3.00 6.39 -12.40
N LEU A 169 -2.11 5.73 -13.16
CA LEU A 169 -2.18 5.64 -14.62
C LEU A 169 -2.10 4.19 -15.13
N THR A 170 -2.40 3.18 -14.30
CA THR A 170 -2.33 1.77 -14.71
C THR A 170 -3.12 1.51 -15.99
N SER A 171 -4.36 2.02 -16.07
CA SER A 171 -5.24 1.76 -17.21
C SER A 171 -4.74 2.42 -18.50
N GLU A 172 -4.26 3.66 -18.40
CA GLU A 172 -3.72 4.48 -19.47
C GLU A 172 -2.42 3.89 -20.00
N LEU A 173 -1.52 3.50 -19.11
CA LEU A 173 -0.24 2.88 -19.48
C LEU A 173 -0.44 1.49 -20.09
N THR A 174 -1.53 0.80 -19.77
CA THR A 174 -1.86 -0.50 -20.36
C THR A 174 -2.57 -0.40 -21.70
N LYS A 175 -3.49 0.57 -21.87
CA LYS A 175 -4.31 0.71 -23.10
C LYS A 175 -3.75 1.66 -24.13
N ASP A 176 -3.29 2.84 -23.69
CA ASP A 176 -3.04 3.98 -24.57
C ASP A 176 -1.56 4.11 -24.93
N SER A 177 -0.68 3.35 -24.26
CA SER A 177 0.76 3.40 -24.52
C SER A 177 1.12 2.58 -25.77
N PRO A 178 1.47 3.20 -26.92
CA PRO A 178 1.98 2.47 -28.10
C PRO A 178 3.33 1.78 -27.83
N HIS A 179 3.89 1.96 -26.63
CA HIS A 179 5.14 1.38 -26.19
C HIS A 179 4.98 0.42 -24.99
N GLY A 180 3.73 0.22 -24.51
CA GLY A 180 3.39 -0.64 -23.37
C GLY A 180 4.23 -0.38 -22.11
N VAL A 181 4.36 -1.42 -21.28
CA VAL A 181 5.19 -1.48 -20.06
C VAL A 181 6.70 -1.32 -20.32
N ARG A 182 7.17 -1.49 -21.57
CA ARG A 182 8.60 -1.55 -21.91
C ARG A 182 9.38 -0.24 -21.64
N LYS A 183 8.68 0.86 -21.34
CA LYS A 183 9.27 2.18 -21.04
C LYS A 183 9.46 2.48 -19.55
N ILE A 184 8.86 1.69 -18.64
CA ILE A 184 9.14 1.79 -17.20
C ILE A 184 10.28 0.84 -16.77
N GLU A 185 10.75 -0.03 -17.67
CA GLU A 185 11.98 -0.80 -17.46
C GLU A 185 13.15 0.16 -17.17
N GLY A 186 13.67 0.11 -15.94
CA GLY A 186 14.76 0.98 -15.47
C GLY A 186 14.31 2.25 -14.76
N VAL A 187 13.00 2.48 -14.57
CA VAL A 187 12.49 3.50 -13.66
C VAL A 187 12.32 2.90 -12.28
N ASP A 188 12.87 3.56 -11.27
CA ASP A 188 12.82 3.06 -9.90
C ASP A 188 11.40 3.21 -9.31
N ALA A 189 10.89 2.10 -8.76
CA ALA A 189 9.73 2.12 -7.89
C ALA A 189 10.17 2.59 -6.50
N VAL A 190 9.48 3.60 -5.95
CA VAL A 190 9.87 4.30 -4.72
C VAL A 190 8.91 4.09 -3.56
N ALA A 191 7.71 3.55 -3.82
CA ALA A 191 6.70 3.24 -2.81
C ALA A 191 5.65 2.26 -3.33
N ILE A 192 4.87 1.67 -2.41
CA ILE A 192 3.60 1.01 -2.73
C ILE A 192 2.52 2.09 -2.88
N PHE A 193 1.63 1.94 -3.87
CA PHE A 193 0.46 2.81 -3.99
C PHE A 193 -0.66 2.35 -3.07
N GLY A 194 -1.05 3.21 -2.14
CA GLY A 194 -2.18 3.00 -1.25
C GLY A 194 -3.36 3.89 -1.60
N MET A 195 -4.57 3.41 -1.35
CA MET A 195 -5.77 4.21 -1.37
C MET A 195 -6.38 4.19 0.03
N THR A 196 -6.60 5.35 0.63
CA THR A 196 -7.34 5.38 1.89
C THR A 196 -8.83 5.11 1.66
N ILE A 197 -9.52 4.61 2.67
CA ILE A 197 -10.97 4.38 2.59
C ILE A 197 -11.76 5.67 2.25
N ASP A 198 -11.28 6.84 2.66
CA ASP A 198 -11.93 8.12 2.33
C ASP A 198 -11.62 8.58 0.91
N GLU A 199 -10.39 8.34 0.42
CA GLU A 199 -10.03 8.59 -0.98
C GLU A 199 -10.86 7.71 -1.92
N LEU A 200 -11.00 6.42 -1.59
CA LEU A 200 -11.79 5.47 -2.37
C LEU A 200 -13.21 5.97 -2.60
N LYS A 201 -13.89 6.47 -1.56
CA LYS A 201 -15.27 7.04 -1.66
C LYS A 201 -15.41 8.12 -2.73
N THR A 202 -14.32 8.84 -3.03
CA THR A 202 -14.34 9.87 -4.06
C THR A 202 -14.22 9.31 -5.48
N MET A 203 -13.77 8.07 -5.64
CA MET A 203 -13.53 7.36 -6.89
C MET A 203 -14.74 6.53 -7.31
N ASN A 204 -15.89 7.20 -7.37
CA ASN A 204 -17.21 6.59 -7.56
C ASN A 204 -17.80 6.79 -8.96
N GLY A 205 -17.03 7.29 -9.94
CA GLY A 205 -17.53 7.56 -11.30
C GLY A 205 -18.26 8.89 -11.48
N ASN A 206 -18.70 9.55 -10.41
CA ASN A 206 -19.44 10.80 -10.51
C ASN A 206 -18.55 11.95 -10.97
N GLY A 207 -19.08 12.82 -11.83
CA GLY A 207 -18.34 13.97 -12.35
C GLY A 207 -17.15 13.59 -13.24
N GLY A 208 -17.18 12.41 -13.87
CA GLY A 208 -16.11 11.94 -14.76
C GLY A 208 -14.88 11.40 -14.02
N LYS A 209 -14.96 11.21 -12.71
CA LYS A 209 -13.91 10.53 -11.94
C LYS A 209 -13.82 9.06 -12.33
N LYS A 210 -12.69 8.42 -12.03
CA LYS A 210 -12.55 6.97 -12.14
C LYS A 210 -13.54 6.25 -11.22
N THR A 211 -13.85 5.01 -11.57
CA THR A 211 -14.65 4.09 -10.76
C THR A 211 -13.73 3.03 -10.19
N TYR A 212 -13.43 3.11 -8.91
CA TYR A 212 -12.61 2.14 -8.20
C TYR A 212 -13.43 1.39 -7.18
N VAL A 213 -13.06 0.14 -6.90
CA VAL A 213 -13.62 -0.66 -5.81
C VAL A 213 -12.48 -1.32 -5.05
N ALA A 214 -12.71 -1.64 -3.78
CA ALA A 214 -11.78 -2.47 -3.02
C ALA A 214 -12.38 -3.84 -2.70
N VAL A 215 -11.56 -4.89 -2.78
CA VAL A 215 -11.91 -6.27 -2.46
C VAL A 215 -10.68 -6.94 -1.88
N GLU A 216 -10.81 -7.58 -0.73
CA GLU A 216 -9.77 -8.29 -0.01
C GLU A 216 -8.50 -7.45 0.20
N GLY A 217 -8.68 -6.18 0.59
CA GLY A 217 -7.59 -5.22 0.79
C GLY A 217 -6.90 -4.75 -0.49
N ARG A 218 -7.36 -5.16 -1.68
CA ARG A 218 -6.85 -4.71 -2.98
C ARG A 218 -7.79 -3.72 -3.62
N VAL A 219 -7.25 -2.78 -4.38
CA VAL A 219 -8.02 -1.73 -5.07
C VAL A 219 -7.95 -1.95 -6.57
N TYR A 220 -9.11 -1.95 -7.21
CA TYR A 220 -9.28 -2.25 -8.62
C TYR A 220 -9.88 -1.07 -9.38
N ASP A 221 -9.29 -0.73 -10.52
CA ASP A 221 -9.91 0.15 -11.51
C ASP A 221 -10.87 -0.64 -12.39
N VAL A 222 -12.16 -0.41 -12.18
CA VAL A 222 -13.26 -1.02 -12.94
C VAL A 222 -13.83 -0.06 -14.01
N SER A 223 -13.20 1.09 -14.24
CA SER A 223 -13.67 2.13 -15.19
C SER A 223 -13.79 1.63 -16.62
N ALA A 224 -12.99 0.62 -16.96
CA ALA A 224 -13.01 -0.03 -18.27
C ALA A 224 -14.19 -0.99 -18.47
N LEU A 225 -14.84 -1.41 -17.39
CA LEU A 225 -15.84 -2.47 -17.42
C LEU A 225 -17.22 -1.88 -17.67
N ALA A 226 -17.86 -2.28 -18.76
CA ALA A 226 -19.18 -1.77 -19.16
C ALA A 226 -20.25 -1.98 -18.07
N SER A 227 -20.11 -3.03 -17.26
CA SER A 227 -21.01 -3.37 -16.14
C SER A 227 -20.93 -2.41 -14.96
N TRP A 228 -19.96 -1.49 -14.94
CA TRP A 228 -19.72 -0.49 -13.89
C TRP A 228 -19.94 0.95 -14.38
N LYS A 229 -20.65 1.11 -15.51
CA LYS A 229 -20.90 2.41 -16.12
C LYS A 229 -21.56 3.38 -15.13
N GLY A 230 -20.94 4.54 -14.92
CA GLY A 230 -21.41 5.55 -13.98
C GLY A 230 -21.21 5.17 -12.51
N GLY A 231 -20.33 4.20 -12.22
CA GLY A 231 -20.02 3.77 -10.85
C GLY A 231 -21.09 2.88 -10.21
N ASN A 232 -22.06 2.41 -10.98
CA ASN A 232 -23.13 1.53 -10.52
C ASN A 232 -22.95 0.14 -11.15
N HIS A 233 -23.09 -0.89 -10.33
CA HIS A 233 -23.17 -2.27 -10.76
C HIS A 233 -24.36 -2.98 -10.08
N GLN A 234 -24.96 -3.95 -10.79
CA GLN A 234 -26.14 -4.72 -10.36
C GLN A 234 -27.29 -3.84 -9.86
N CYS A 235 -27.77 -2.91 -10.69
CA CYS A 235 -28.90 -2.03 -10.37
C CYS A 235 -28.76 -1.24 -9.05
N GLY A 236 -27.53 -0.89 -8.67
CA GLY A 236 -27.21 -0.09 -7.50
C GLY A 236 -26.85 -0.89 -6.25
N LEU A 237 -26.81 -2.22 -6.35
CA LEU A 237 -26.37 -3.07 -5.23
C LEU A 237 -24.88 -2.88 -4.94
N HIS A 238 -24.05 -2.75 -5.97
CA HIS A 238 -22.62 -2.58 -5.82
C HIS A 238 -22.21 -1.22 -6.38
N MET A 239 -21.62 -0.37 -5.54
CA MET A 239 -21.26 0.99 -5.90
C MET A 239 -19.75 1.18 -5.90
N ALA A 240 -19.23 1.82 -6.94
CA ALA A 240 -17.85 2.28 -6.97
C ALA A 240 -17.61 3.30 -5.85
N GLY A 241 -16.38 3.33 -5.37
CA GLY A 241 -15.94 4.08 -4.21
C GLY A 241 -16.18 3.36 -2.87
N ASN A 242 -16.65 2.11 -2.91
CA ASN A 242 -16.80 1.29 -1.73
C ASN A 242 -15.78 0.14 -1.72
N GLU A 243 -15.53 -0.32 -0.50
CA GLU A 243 -14.94 -1.62 -0.23
C GLU A 243 -16.09 -2.65 -0.24
N LEU A 244 -15.97 -3.69 -1.05
CA LEU A 244 -17.04 -4.59 -1.48
C LEU A 244 -16.69 -6.08 -1.26
N THR A 245 -15.79 -6.40 -0.32
CA THR A 245 -15.33 -7.79 -0.11
C THR A 245 -16.49 -8.73 0.13
N VAL A 246 -17.39 -8.40 1.06
CA VAL A 246 -18.51 -9.29 1.41
C VAL A 246 -19.47 -9.43 0.23
N GLU A 247 -19.84 -8.32 -0.40
CA GLU A 247 -20.77 -8.28 -1.53
C GLU A 247 -20.22 -9.06 -2.74
N ILE A 248 -18.92 -8.95 -3.02
CA ILE A 248 -18.30 -9.67 -4.14
C ILE A 248 -18.05 -11.13 -3.82
N LEU A 249 -17.74 -11.51 -2.58
CA LEU A 249 -17.48 -12.91 -2.24
C LEU A 249 -18.76 -13.72 -2.02
N HIS A 250 -19.82 -13.11 -1.49
CA HIS A 250 -21.04 -13.82 -1.09
C HIS A 250 -22.24 -13.57 -2.02
N ASP A 251 -22.46 -12.32 -2.44
CA ASP A 251 -23.68 -11.94 -3.17
C ASP A 251 -23.50 -11.99 -4.70
N SER A 252 -22.26 -11.86 -5.17
CA SER A 252 -21.95 -11.90 -6.60
C SER A 252 -22.05 -13.34 -7.16
N PRO A 253 -22.87 -13.60 -8.19
CA PRO A 253 -22.91 -14.90 -8.85
C PRO A 253 -21.61 -15.25 -9.63
N HIS A 254 -20.65 -14.32 -9.66
CA HIS A 254 -19.37 -14.48 -10.35
C HIS A 254 -18.15 -14.40 -9.42
N GLY A 255 -18.36 -14.11 -8.13
CA GLY A 255 -17.27 -13.97 -7.17
C GLY A 255 -16.19 -12.95 -7.60
N ALA A 256 -14.98 -13.15 -7.06
CA ALA A 256 -13.79 -12.38 -7.39
C ALA A 256 -13.29 -12.57 -8.84
N ALA A 257 -13.67 -13.64 -9.54
CA ALA A 257 -13.20 -13.93 -10.91
C ALA A 257 -13.59 -12.83 -11.93
N SER A 258 -14.62 -12.06 -11.64
CA SER A 258 -15.00 -10.90 -12.46
C SER A 258 -13.96 -9.77 -12.44
N LEU A 259 -13.12 -9.70 -11.40
CA LEU A 259 -12.06 -8.70 -11.23
C LEU A 259 -10.82 -8.98 -12.07
N ASP A 260 -10.66 -10.19 -12.62
CA ASP A 260 -9.53 -10.52 -13.52
C ASP A 260 -9.49 -9.63 -14.78
N LYS A 261 -10.60 -8.97 -15.10
CA LYS A 261 -10.73 -8.02 -16.22
C LYS A 261 -10.50 -6.56 -15.79
N ALA A 262 -10.45 -6.30 -14.48
CA ALA A 262 -10.16 -4.99 -13.92
C ALA A 262 -8.65 -4.80 -13.78
N TYR A 263 -8.21 -3.55 -13.61
CA TYR A 263 -6.80 -3.29 -13.31
C TYR A 263 -6.59 -3.30 -11.80
N LEU A 264 -5.70 -4.15 -11.31
CA LEU A 264 -5.22 -4.07 -9.93
C LEU A 264 -4.27 -2.86 -9.80
N ILE A 265 -4.68 -1.83 -9.07
CA ILE A 265 -3.99 -0.54 -9.04
C ILE A 265 -3.28 -0.24 -7.73
N GLY A 266 -3.65 -0.88 -6.61
CA GLY A 266 -3.07 -0.63 -5.30
C GLY A 266 -3.71 -1.41 -4.16
N ILE A 267 -3.41 -1.01 -2.94
CA ILE A 267 -3.96 -1.60 -1.71
C ILE A 267 -4.88 -0.61 -0.98
N LEU A 268 -5.90 -1.14 -0.30
CA LEU A 268 -6.75 -0.34 0.57
C LEU A 268 -6.08 -0.18 1.93
N VAL A 269 -5.90 1.07 2.35
CA VAL A 269 -5.25 1.39 3.62
C VAL A 269 -6.15 2.21 4.55
N PHE A 270 -5.90 2.07 5.84
CA PHE A 270 -6.58 2.78 6.91
C PHE A 270 -5.56 3.46 7.79
N THR A 271 -5.79 4.75 8.10
CA THR A 271 -5.18 5.31 9.30
C THR A 271 -5.89 4.77 10.53
N LEU A 272 -5.22 4.76 11.69
CA LEU A 272 -5.86 4.40 12.95
C LEU A 272 -7.11 5.24 13.24
N GLU A 273 -7.10 6.52 12.86
CA GLU A 273 -8.24 7.41 13.06
C GLU A 273 -9.43 7.02 12.17
N GLN A 274 -9.16 6.59 10.93
CA GLN A 274 -10.21 6.09 10.04
C GLN A 274 -10.79 4.76 10.55
N LEU A 275 -9.95 3.87 11.10
CA LEU A 275 -10.39 2.59 11.65
C LEU A 275 -11.39 2.77 12.80
N LYS A 276 -11.16 3.75 13.69
CA LYS A 276 -12.05 4.03 14.84
C LYS A 276 -13.51 4.30 14.48
N ARG A 277 -13.79 4.71 13.24
CA ARG A 277 -15.17 4.96 12.79
C ARG A 277 -15.99 3.69 12.59
N TYR A 278 -15.32 2.53 12.54
CA TYR A 278 -15.93 1.22 12.30
C TYR A 278 -16.10 0.44 13.61
N ASP A 279 -16.70 1.13 14.59
CA ASP A 279 -16.96 0.63 15.94
C ASP A 279 -18.29 -0.12 16.06
N GLY A 280 -19.02 -0.32 14.96
CA GLY A 280 -20.37 -0.89 14.94
C GLY A 280 -21.48 0.08 15.37
N VAL A 281 -21.16 1.36 15.64
CA VAL A 281 -22.11 2.40 16.05
C VAL A 281 -22.22 3.50 14.99
N ALA A 282 -21.10 4.13 14.63
CA ALA A 282 -21.08 5.21 13.63
C ALA A 282 -21.22 4.65 12.20
N ASP A 283 -20.66 3.47 11.98
CA ASP A 283 -20.82 2.62 10.81
C ASP A 283 -21.27 1.24 11.31
N ASN A 284 -22.17 0.58 10.60
CA ASN A 284 -22.68 -0.72 11.03
C ASN A 284 -21.62 -1.83 10.88
N ARG A 285 -20.58 -1.60 10.09
CA ARG A 285 -19.44 -2.50 9.97
C ARG A 285 -18.62 -2.50 11.25
N LYS A 286 -18.13 -3.69 11.59
CA LYS A 286 -17.33 -3.95 12.78
C LYS A 286 -15.95 -4.35 12.32
N LEU A 287 -15.02 -3.40 12.32
CA LEU A 287 -13.65 -3.66 11.87
C LEU A 287 -12.69 -3.73 13.06
N VAL A 288 -11.64 -4.53 12.92
CA VAL A 288 -10.53 -4.60 13.87
C VAL A 288 -9.21 -4.73 13.13
N SER A 289 -8.13 -4.20 13.68
CA SER A 289 -6.78 -4.42 13.15
C SER A 289 -5.99 -5.37 14.04
N TYR A 290 -5.31 -6.35 13.46
CA TYR A 290 -4.32 -7.18 14.14
C TYR A 290 -3.06 -7.29 13.27
N GLU A 291 -1.90 -7.00 13.85
CA GLU A 291 -0.60 -6.94 13.14
C GLU A 291 -0.64 -6.06 11.88
N GLY A 292 -1.46 -5.01 11.94
CA GLY A 292 -1.67 -4.07 10.84
C GLY A 292 -2.73 -4.50 9.84
N VAL A 293 -3.14 -5.76 9.78
CA VAL A 293 -4.19 -6.22 8.86
C VAL A 293 -5.56 -5.86 9.43
N VAL A 294 -6.43 -5.26 8.62
CA VAL A 294 -7.79 -4.87 8.98
C VAL A 294 -8.78 -5.95 8.54
N TYR A 295 -9.55 -6.45 9.50
CA TYR A 295 -10.52 -7.50 9.32
C TYR A 295 -11.95 -6.97 9.52
N ASP A 296 -12.88 -7.45 8.71
CA ASP A 296 -14.31 -7.39 9.03
C ASP A 296 -14.68 -8.57 9.90
N VAL A 297 -15.17 -8.26 11.09
CA VAL A 297 -15.54 -9.27 12.09
C VAL A 297 -17.05 -9.30 12.33
N ALA A 298 -17.85 -8.71 11.45
CA ALA A 298 -19.30 -8.66 11.59
C ALA A 298 -19.96 -10.04 11.60
N ASP A 299 -19.42 -10.99 10.84
CA ASP A 299 -20.00 -12.33 10.63
C ASP A 299 -19.37 -13.43 11.50
N ILE A 300 -18.49 -13.05 12.44
CA ILE A 300 -17.90 -13.98 13.42
C ILE A 300 -18.27 -13.58 14.85
N ASP A 301 -18.18 -14.52 15.79
CA ASP A 301 -18.44 -14.28 17.21
C ASP A 301 -17.27 -13.52 17.87
N TRP A 302 -16.99 -12.30 17.42
CA TRP A 302 -15.91 -11.45 17.92
C TRP A 302 -16.36 -10.58 19.09
N THR A 303 -15.55 -10.53 20.14
CA THR A 303 -15.90 -9.87 21.42
C THR A 303 -14.87 -8.86 21.91
N ALA A 304 -13.69 -8.79 21.28
CA ALA A 304 -12.59 -7.95 21.75
C ALA A 304 -12.68 -6.47 21.33
N GLY A 305 -13.89 -5.95 21.11
CA GLY A 305 -14.13 -4.58 20.66
C GLY A 305 -13.91 -4.36 19.16
N TYR A 306 -14.28 -3.16 18.70
CA TYR A 306 -14.29 -2.77 17.29
C TYR A 306 -13.68 -1.37 17.13
N GLY A 307 -13.24 -1.03 15.92
CA GLY A 307 -12.59 0.24 15.59
C GLY A 307 -11.20 0.41 16.23
N ILE A 308 -10.56 -0.69 16.62
CA ILE A 308 -9.29 -0.66 17.36
C ILE A 308 -8.23 -1.57 16.75
N GLU A 309 -6.97 -1.30 17.08
CA GLU A 309 -5.86 -2.23 16.87
C GLU A 309 -5.72 -3.10 18.12
N VAL A 310 -5.87 -4.42 17.95
CA VAL A 310 -5.78 -5.38 19.05
C VAL A 310 -4.37 -5.94 19.19
N GLY A 311 -3.98 -6.21 20.44
CA GLY A 311 -2.69 -6.79 20.77
C GLY A 311 -2.69 -8.32 20.75
N THR A 312 -1.51 -8.91 20.91
CA THR A 312 -1.26 -10.36 20.91
C THR A 312 -1.82 -11.10 22.13
N SER A 313 -2.29 -10.37 23.16
CA SER A 313 -2.78 -10.93 24.42
C SER A 313 -4.20 -11.50 24.36
N LEU A 314 -4.78 -11.66 23.16
CA LEU A 314 -6.17 -12.07 22.96
C LEU A 314 -6.38 -13.59 22.82
N GLY A 315 -5.31 -14.38 22.82
CA GLY A 315 -5.39 -15.85 22.88
C GLY A 315 -6.29 -16.45 21.80
N ASN A 316 -7.24 -17.29 22.20
CA ASN A 316 -8.18 -17.97 21.28
C ASN A 316 -9.03 -17.00 20.46
N GLU A 317 -9.22 -15.76 20.89
CA GLU A 317 -9.98 -14.78 20.11
C GLU A 317 -9.29 -14.51 18.77
N LEU A 318 -7.95 -14.46 18.74
CA LEU A 318 -7.18 -14.22 17.50
C LEU A 318 -7.39 -15.31 16.46
N SER A 319 -7.56 -16.57 16.86
CA SER A 319 -7.84 -17.67 15.90
C SER A 319 -9.15 -17.49 15.14
N LYS A 320 -10.09 -16.68 15.66
CA LYS A 320 -11.33 -16.38 14.95
C LYS A 320 -11.09 -15.55 13.69
N LEU A 321 -10.01 -14.77 13.63
CA LEU A 321 -9.64 -13.97 12.46
C LEU A 321 -9.30 -14.82 11.23
N GLU A 322 -9.04 -16.12 11.39
CA GLU A 322 -8.88 -17.04 10.25
C GLU A 322 -10.15 -17.16 9.40
N ASN A 323 -11.32 -16.89 10.00
CA ASN A 323 -12.62 -16.92 9.33
C ASN A 323 -13.17 -15.51 9.06
N ALA A 324 -12.39 -14.46 9.33
CA ALA A 324 -12.76 -13.08 9.07
C ALA A 324 -12.29 -12.65 7.68
N HIS A 325 -13.00 -11.70 7.07
CA HIS A 325 -12.61 -11.14 5.79
C HIS A 325 -11.54 -10.07 5.98
N ILE A 326 -10.46 -10.13 5.21
CA ILE A 326 -9.48 -9.04 5.15
C ILE A 326 -10.08 -7.92 4.31
N ILE A 327 -10.09 -6.71 4.85
CA ILE A 327 -10.68 -5.54 4.20
C ILE A 327 -9.60 -4.56 3.75
N GLY A 328 -8.46 -4.52 4.45
CA GLY A 328 -7.34 -3.66 4.09
C GLY A 328 -6.27 -3.66 5.16
N TYR A 329 -5.50 -2.58 5.21
CA TYR A 329 -4.23 -2.57 5.93
C TYR A 329 -3.96 -1.24 6.62
N ILE A 330 -3.46 -1.26 7.85
CA ILE A 330 -3.05 -0.05 8.58
C ILE A 330 -1.83 0.61 7.92
N VAL A 331 -1.96 1.91 7.64
CA VAL A 331 -0.82 2.77 7.32
C VAL A 331 -0.67 3.81 8.43
N ARG A 332 0.55 3.95 8.94
CA ARG A 332 0.89 4.96 9.95
C ARG A 332 1.05 6.30 9.24
N ASN A 333 0.31 7.33 9.69
CA ASN A 333 0.35 8.71 9.20
C ASN A 333 0.88 9.68 10.24
#